data_AF-A0A538B522-F1
#
_entry.id   AF-A0A538B522-F1
#
_cell.length_a   1.000
_cell.length_b   1.000
_cell.length_c   1.000
_cell.angle_alpha   90.00
_cell.angle_beta   90.00
_cell.angle_gamma   90.00
#
_symmetry.space_group_name_H-M   'P 1'
#
loop_
_entity.id
_entity.type
_entity.pdbx_description
1 polymer ?
#
loop_
_entity_poly.entity_id
_entity_poly.type
_entity_poly.pdbx_seq_one_letter_code
_entity_poly.pdbx_strand_id
1 'polypeptide(L)'
;TRGVAEEVAEALKTTGAANGPIPFKGTAVLLYVPWAAKRLFDHLVGEQDDVTLFLHALVSDVVVDGDRVDAVVVASKRGPQAVRAKAFVDATGDADLVVHAGARWTIGDPGQRQFASMQFVMQHVDLTAAMAAGPEALNQAIAAHGDHLSRDGGALLPTFRPGEVLGAMTRVRAADGSPLDVTDLAQATYGELEGRRLAEEAAAFVREHVPGFADAFLADTAPALGVRETRRAVGRYVLSGEDVAGLARFDDAVAAGAWPQEYHVSGRSTEYRSLPDGGYYQIPFRSLQPDQFDNLFVAGRCISADHDALASTRVMAPSMVLGQAAGTGAALLTRDELTVDDLQRSLKEQGAFLG
;
A
#
# COMPACT_ATOMS: atom_id res chain seq x y z
N THR A 1 -4.09 -13.49 -3.66
CA THR A 1 -4.88 -12.75 -4.66
C THR A 1 -4.52 -13.24 -6.05
N ARG A 2 -5.43 -13.17 -7.02
CA ARG A 2 -5.19 -13.48 -8.45
C ARG A 2 -5.62 -12.31 -9.34
N GLY A 3 -5.49 -12.42 -10.67
CA GLY A 3 -5.71 -11.33 -11.62
C GLY A 3 -4.44 -10.49 -11.79
N VAL A 4 -4.55 -9.16 -11.85
CA VAL A 4 -3.40 -8.27 -12.09
C VAL A 4 -2.27 -8.46 -11.06
N ALA A 5 -2.60 -8.83 -9.82
CA ALA A 5 -1.60 -9.13 -8.80
C ALA A 5 -0.77 -10.39 -9.12
N GLU A 6 -1.37 -11.41 -9.72
CA GLU A 6 -0.69 -12.63 -10.18
C GLU A 6 0.14 -12.32 -11.42
N GLU A 7 -0.40 -11.57 -12.38
CA GLU A 7 0.34 -11.12 -13.57
C GLU A 7 1.61 -10.34 -13.23
N VAL A 8 1.51 -9.36 -12.32
CA VAL A 8 2.66 -8.57 -11.84
C VAL A 8 3.68 -9.46 -11.14
N ALA A 9 3.23 -10.39 -10.29
CA ALA A 9 4.12 -11.30 -9.59
C ALA A 9 4.86 -12.25 -10.55
N GLU A 10 4.16 -12.83 -11.53
CA GLU A 10 4.77 -13.68 -12.55
C GLU A 10 5.75 -12.91 -13.42
N ALA A 11 5.38 -11.72 -13.91
CA ALA A 11 6.27 -10.90 -14.74
C ALA A 11 7.58 -10.53 -14.03
N LEU A 12 7.51 -10.18 -12.74
CA LEU A 12 8.72 -9.92 -11.94
C LEU A 12 9.56 -11.19 -11.73
N LYS A 13 8.93 -12.36 -11.53
CA LYS A 13 9.65 -13.63 -11.40
C LYS A 13 10.32 -14.04 -12.72
N THR A 14 9.64 -13.91 -13.85
CA THR A 14 10.18 -14.22 -15.18
C THR A 14 11.43 -13.40 -15.50
N THR A 15 11.49 -12.15 -15.02
CA THR A 15 12.65 -11.27 -15.20
C THR A 15 13.73 -11.45 -14.13
N GLY A 16 13.56 -12.38 -13.19
CA GLY A 16 14.47 -12.60 -12.06
C GLY A 16 14.46 -11.47 -11.01
N ALA A 17 13.45 -10.60 -11.06
CA ALA A 17 13.30 -9.43 -10.20
C ALA A 17 12.39 -9.68 -8.98
N ALA A 18 11.87 -10.89 -8.80
CA ALA A 18 11.13 -11.29 -7.62
C ALA A 18 11.34 -12.77 -7.28
N ASN A 19 11.08 -13.10 -6.02
CA ASN A 19 11.06 -14.48 -5.52
C ASN A 19 9.91 -14.64 -4.51
N GLY A 20 9.27 -15.80 -4.56
CA GLY A 20 8.13 -16.16 -3.72
C GLY A 20 7.12 -17.05 -4.46
N PRO A 21 6.03 -17.44 -3.79
CA PRO A 21 5.62 -16.99 -2.45
C PRO A 21 6.58 -17.43 -1.35
N ILE A 22 6.91 -16.53 -0.43
CA ILE A 22 7.67 -16.82 0.79
C ILE A 22 6.69 -16.85 1.97
N PRO A 23 6.61 -17.97 2.73
CA PRO A 23 5.74 -18.07 3.88
C PRO A 23 5.99 -16.94 4.89
N PHE A 24 4.92 -16.30 5.35
CA PHE A 24 4.97 -15.21 6.32
C PHE A 24 3.68 -15.16 7.14
N LYS A 25 3.77 -15.43 8.45
CA LYS A 25 2.66 -15.25 9.42
C LYS A 25 1.31 -15.83 8.97
N GLY A 26 1.28 -17.09 8.53
CA GLY A 26 0.04 -17.76 8.07
C GLY A 26 -0.43 -17.35 6.67
N THR A 27 0.32 -16.50 5.98
CA THR A 27 0.13 -16.11 4.58
C THR A 27 1.45 -16.21 3.82
N ALA A 28 1.57 -15.51 2.69
CA ALA A 28 2.83 -15.40 1.97
C ALA A 28 3.09 -13.97 1.47
N VAL A 29 4.37 -13.65 1.31
CA VAL A 29 4.85 -12.42 0.69
C VAL A 29 5.57 -12.72 -0.62
N LEU A 30 5.60 -11.74 -1.50
CA LEU A 30 6.50 -11.71 -2.65
C LEU A 30 7.61 -10.71 -2.31
N LEU A 31 8.86 -11.16 -2.35
CA LEU A 31 10.00 -10.24 -2.29
C LEU A 31 10.35 -9.85 -3.72
N TYR A 32 10.58 -8.57 -3.95
CA TYR A 32 10.85 -8.04 -5.28
C TYR A 32 11.84 -6.88 -5.24
N VAL A 33 12.47 -6.64 -6.37
CA VAL A 33 13.37 -5.50 -6.59
C VAL A 33 12.52 -4.24 -6.85
N PRO A 34 12.54 -3.21 -5.99
CA PRO A 34 11.60 -2.10 -6.08
C PRO A 34 11.64 -1.31 -7.41
N TRP A 35 12.82 -1.05 -7.96
CA TRP A 35 12.93 -0.33 -9.24
C TRP A 35 12.36 -1.14 -10.41
N ALA A 36 12.46 -2.48 -10.36
CA ALA A 36 11.94 -3.35 -11.41
C ALA A 36 10.41 -3.33 -11.41
N ALA A 37 9.78 -3.33 -10.23
CA ALA A 37 8.33 -3.15 -10.11
C ALA A 37 7.87 -1.81 -10.69
N LYS A 38 8.57 -0.70 -10.41
CA LYS A 38 8.26 0.61 -11.03
C LYS A 38 8.28 0.54 -12.56
N ARG A 39 9.35 -0.03 -13.13
CA ARG A 39 9.51 -0.18 -14.59
C ARG A 39 8.50 -1.12 -15.22
N LEU A 40 8.10 -2.18 -14.50
CA LEU A 40 7.03 -3.06 -14.95
C LEU A 40 5.71 -2.30 -15.03
N PHE A 41 5.35 -1.50 -14.03
CA PHE A 41 4.13 -0.69 -14.08
C PHE A 41 4.13 0.32 -15.23
N ASP A 42 5.26 1.01 -15.47
CA ASP A 42 5.40 1.90 -16.62
C ASP A 42 5.16 1.16 -17.95
N HIS A 43 5.65 -0.07 -18.06
CA HIS A 43 5.51 -0.90 -19.26
C HIS A 43 4.07 -1.38 -19.44
N LEU A 44 3.45 -1.95 -18.39
CA LEU A 44 2.07 -2.43 -18.43
C LEU A 44 1.08 -1.34 -18.87
N VAL A 45 1.32 -0.09 -18.46
CA VAL A 45 0.50 1.07 -18.85
C VAL A 45 0.93 1.62 -20.21
N GLY A 46 2.23 1.80 -20.44
CA GLY A 46 2.77 2.46 -21.63
C GLY A 46 2.64 1.67 -22.94
N GLU A 47 2.35 0.37 -22.86
CA GLU A 47 2.05 -0.47 -24.02
C GLU A 47 0.58 -0.46 -24.45
N GLN A 48 -0.30 0.23 -23.71
CA GLN A 48 -1.71 0.33 -24.07
C GLN A 48 -1.93 1.56 -24.97
N ASP A 49 -2.38 1.33 -26.21
CA ASP A 49 -2.63 2.39 -27.20
C ASP A 49 -3.71 3.39 -26.78
N ASP A 50 -4.61 2.97 -25.88
CA ASP A 50 -5.77 3.73 -25.40
C ASP A 50 -5.58 4.31 -24.00
N VAL A 51 -4.39 4.18 -23.40
CA VAL A 51 -4.08 4.77 -22.09
C VAL A 51 -3.09 5.92 -22.22
N THR A 52 -3.47 7.08 -21.68
CA THR A 52 -2.57 8.24 -21.57
C THR A 52 -2.07 8.37 -20.13
N LEU A 53 -0.76 8.22 -19.93
CA LEU A 53 -0.11 8.31 -18.62
C LEU A 53 0.45 9.72 -18.35
N PHE A 54 0.14 10.28 -17.17
CA PHE A 54 0.74 11.52 -16.66
C PHE A 54 1.38 11.30 -15.28
N LEU A 55 2.71 11.33 -15.20
CA LEU A 55 3.47 11.16 -13.94
C LEU A 55 3.65 12.46 -13.13
N HIS A 56 3.20 13.60 -13.66
CA HIS A 56 3.37 14.93 -13.05
C HIS A 56 2.04 15.69 -12.98
N ALA A 57 0.98 14.98 -12.58
CA ALA A 57 -0.37 15.50 -12.45
C ALA A 57 -0.89 15.17 -11.05
N LEU A 58 -0.76 16.12 -10.11
CA LEU A 58 -1.30 15.98 -8.76
C LEU A 58 -2.70 16.57 -8.72
N VAL A 59 -3.66 15.87 -8.11
CA VAL A 59 -5.01 16.39 -7.90
C VAL A 59 -4.92 17.62 -7.00
N SER A 60 -5.52 18.73 -7.43
CA SER A 60 -5.56 19.98 -6.68
C SER A 60 -6.97 20.49 -6.42
N ASP A 61 -7.95 20.08 -7.24
CA ASP A 61 -9.37 20.38 -7.03
C ASP A 61 -10.26 19.44 -7.84
N VAL A 62 -11.58 19.48 -7.60
CA VAL A 62 -12.59 18.70 -8.33
C VAL A 62 -13.80 19.57 -8.65
N VAL A 63 -14.31 19.46 -9.87
CA VAL A 63 -15.56 20.09 -10.29
C VAL A 63 -16.68 19.06 -10.18
N VAL A 64 -17.71 19.40 -9.40
CA VAL A 64 -18.88 18.56 -9.14
C VAL A 64 -20.12 19.20 -9.76
N ASP A 65 -20.95 18.37 -10.41
CA ASP A 65 -22.29 18.72 -10.89
C ASP A 65 -23.31 17.75 -10.28
N GLY A 66 -24.02 18.21 -9.24
CA GLY A 66 -24.96 17.38 -8.49
C GLY A 66 -24.28 16.19 -7.81
N ASP A 67 -24.70 14.98 -8.18
CA ASP A 67 -24.21 13.68 -7.69
C ASP A 67 -23.13 13.07 -8.62
N ARG A 68 -22.50 13.91 -9.45
CA ARG A 68 -21.46 13.48 -10.39
C ARG A 68 -20.23 14.35 -10.31
N VAL A 69 -19.06 13.72 -10.42
CA VAL A 69 -17.82 14.42 -10.72
C VAL A 69 -17.82 14.76 -12.22
N ASP A 70 -17.63 16.03 -12.57
CA ASP A 70 -17.50 16.49 -13.96
C ASP A 70 -16.04 16.55 -14.42
N ALA A 71 -15.15 17.05 -13.55
CA ALA A 71 -13.73 17.21 -13.86
C ALA A 71 -12.83 17.07 -12.64
N VAL A 72 -11.61 16.59 -12.86
CA VAL A 72 -10.51 16.70 -11.89
C VAL A 72 -9.59 17.81 -12.34
N VAL A 73 -9.24 18.72 -11.43
CA VAL A 73 -8.24 19.76 -11.66
C VAL A 73 -6.89 19.24 -11.17
N VAL A 74 -5.92 19.20 -12.07
CA VAL A 74 -4.55 18.78 -11.76
C VAL A 74 -3.59 19.97 -11.77
N ALA A 75 -2.68 20.00 -10.79
CA ALA A 75 -1.58 20.94 -10.74
C ALA A 75 -0.51 20.55 -11.78
N SER A 76 -0.13 21.52 -12.62
CA SER A 76 0.92 21.35 -13.61
C SER A 76 1.84 22.58 -13.67
N LYS A 77 3.01 22.42 -14.28
CA LYS A 77 3.93 23.56 -14.54
C LYS A 77 3.39 24.56 -15.57
N ARG A 78 2.27 24.27 -16.24
CA ARG A 78 1.55 25.18 -17.15
C ARG A 78 0.38 25.90 -16.47
N GLY A 79 0.21 25.71 -15.16
CA GLY A 79 -0.97 26.11 -14.41
C GLY A 79 -1.97 24.95 -14.24
N PRO A 80 -3.08 25.18 -13.52
CA PRO A 80 -4.10 24.17 -13.31
C PRO A 80 -4.74 23.71 -14.64
N GLN A 81 -4.98 22.41 -14.79
CA GLN A 81 -5.64 21.83 -15.96
C GLN A 81 -6.82 20.98 -15.52
N ALA A 82 -7.98 21.15 -16.16
CA ALA A 82 -9.16 20.33 -15.90
C ALA A 82 -9.20 19.13 -16.85
N VAL A 83 -9.39 17.92 -16.30
CA VAL A 83 -9.58 16.68 -17.03
C VAL A 83 -11.02 16.20 -16.80
N ARG A 84 -11.81 16.15 -17.87
CA ARG A 84 -13.20 15.68 -17.84
C ARG A 84 -13.27 14.20 -18.22
N ALA A 85 -14.12 13.46 -17.54
CA ALA A 85 -14.35 12.05 -17.83
C ALA A 85 -15.77 11.65 -17.46
N LYS A 86 -16.22 10.49 -17.96
CA LYS A 86 -17.53 9.93 -17.58
C LYS A 86 -17.49 9.26 -16.21
N ALA A 87 -16.34 8.72 -15.82
CA ALA A 87 -16.09 8.01 -14.58
C ALA A 87 -14.68 8.31 -14.06
N PHE A 88 -14.50 8.27 -12.74
CA PHE A 88 -13.27 8.59 -12.04
C PHE A 88 -12.94 7.50 -11.03
N VAL A 89 -11.64 7.24 -10.84
CA VAL A 89 -11.13 6.33 -9.81
C VAL A 89 -10.12 7.08 -8.95
N ASP A 90 -10.42 7.24 -7.66
CA ASP A 90 -9.45 7.73 -6.69
C ASP A 90 -8.60 6.55 -6.18
N ALA A 91 -7.37 6.48 -6.71
CA ALA A 91 -6.34 5.55 -6.27
C ALA A 91 -5.14 6.30 -5.65
N THR A 92 -5.37 7.50 -5.09
CA THR A 92 -4.32 8.33 -4.47
C THR A 92 -3.77 7.69 -3.19
N GLY A 93 -4.56 6.83 -2.56
CA GLY A 93 -4.30 6.28 -1.24
C GLY A 93 -4.60 7.27 -0.11
N ASP A 94 -4.90 8.53 -0.42
CA ASP A 94 -5.16 9.62 0.52
C ASP A 94 -6.56 10.23 0.38
N ALA A 95 -7.39 9.64 -0.47
CA ALA A 95 -8.75 10.07 -0.79
C ALA A 95 -8.80 11.52 -1.29
N ASP A 96 -7.77 12.01 -2.00
CA ASP A 96 -7.71 13.42 -2.41
C ASP A 96 -8.91 13.81 -3.27
N LEU A 97 -9.25 12.98 -4.27
CA LEU A 97 -10.34 13.28 -5.19
C LEU A 97 -11.69 13.18 -4.46
N VAL A 98 -11.87 12.20 -3.58
CA VAL A 98 -13.05 12.09 -2.70
C VAL A 98 -13.24 13.35 -1.85
N VAL A 99 -12.17 13.83 -1.21
CA VAL A 99 -12.20 15.01 -0.33
C VAL A 99 -12.48 16.27 -1.14
N HIS A 100 -11.81 16.46 -2.26
CA HIS A 100 -12.03 17.62 -3.14
C HIS A 100 -13.43 17.61 -3.77
N ALA A 101 -14.01 16.44 -4.02
CA ALA A 101 -15.41 16.32 -4.47
C ALA A 101 -16.42 16.66 -3.36
N GLY A 102 -15.99 16.83 -2.10
CA GLY A 102 -16.89 17.05 -0.97
C GLY A 102 -17.64 15.79 -0.53
N ALA A 103 -17.19 14.60 -0.95
CA ALA A 103 -17.72 13.34 -0.43
C ALA A 103 -17.36 13.14 1.05
N ARG A 104 -18.06 12.22 1.69
CA ARG A 104 -17.79 11.86 3.09
C ARG A 104 -16.51 11.04 3.13
N TRP A 105 -15.70 11.34 4.14
CA TRP A 105 -14.46 10.65 4.39
C TRP A 105 -14.25 10.52 5.90
N THR A 106 -13.37 9.60 6.27
CA THR A 106 -12.93 9.39 7.66
C THR A 106 -11.43 9.17 7.70
N ILE A 107 -10.82 9.39 8.85
CA ILE A 107 -9.42 9.09 9.15
C ILE A 107 -9.38 8.54 10.57
N GLY A 108 -8.44 7.65 10.89
CA GLY A 108 -8.29 7.15 12.25
C GLY A 108 -8.14 8.29 13.27
N ASP A 109 -8.72 8.11 14.46
CA ASP A 109 -8.65 9.09 15.53
C ASP A 109 -7.19 9.39 15.92
N PRO A 110 -6.89 10.61 16.41
CA PRO A 110 -5.58 10.92 16.96
C PRO A 110 -5.12 9.85 17.97
N GLY A 111 -3.92 9.30 17.75
CA GLY A 111 -3.34 8.24 18.59
C GLY A 111 -3.73 6.80 18.20
N GLN A 112 -4.74 6.59 17.36
CA GLN A 112 -5.06 5.27 16.80
C GLN A 112 -4.41 5.03 15.43
N ARG A 113 -4.11 6.11 14.69
CA ARG A 113 -3.49 6.04 13.37
C ARG A 113 -2.22 5.19 13.35
N GLN A 114 -2.02 4.47 12.26
CA GLN A 114 -0.83 3.62 12.11
C GLN A 114 0.45 4.43 11.85
N PHE A 115 1.50 4.16 12.63
CA PHE A 115 2.80 4.84 12.47
C PHE A 115 3.44 4.56 11.09
N ALA A 116 3.98 5.61 10.47
CA ALA A 116 4.69 5.53 9.20
C ALA A 116 6.10 4.90 9.34
N SER A 117 6.71 4.51 8.23
CA SER A 117 8.08 3.97 8.19
C SER A 117 8.82 4.43 6.94
N MET A 118 10.12 4.66 7.08
CA MET A 118 11.05 4.82 5.97
C MET A 118 11.80 3.50 5.74
N GLN A 119 11.55 2.84 4.62
CA GLN A 119 12.38 1.71 4.20
C GLN A 119 13.69 2.22 3.60
N PHE A 120 14.72 1.39 3.62
CA PHE A 120 16.02 1.72 3.06
C PHE A 120 16.68 0.53 2.36
N VAL A 121 17.68 0.82 1.54
CA VAL A 121 18.46 -0.17 0.79
C VAL A 121 19.88 -0.14 1.32
N MET A 122 20.42 -1.32 1.66
CA MET A 122 21.85 -1.50 1.92
C MET A 122 22.49 -2.30 0.80
N GLN A 123 23.72 -1.93 0.46
CA GLN A 123 24.57 -2.64 -0.50
C GLN A 123 25.90 -3.06 0.14
N HIS A 124 26.66 -3.90 -0.56
CA HIS A 124 27.90 -4.51 -0.06
C HIS A 124 27.70 -5.44 1.14
N VAL A 125 26.53 -6.08 1.22
CA VAL A 125 26.24 -7.10 2.23
C VAL A 125 26.90 -8.43 1.84
N ASP A 126 27.62 -9.06 2.75
CA ASP A 126 27.99 -10.47 2.62
C ASP A 126 26.75 -11.32 2.90
N LEU A 127 26.02 -11.64 1.82
CA LEU A 127 24.81 -12.43 1.88
C LEU A 127 25.06 -13.86 2.39
N THR A 128 26.26 -14.43 2.19
CA THR A 128 26.56 -15.76 2.71
C THR A 128 26.68 -15.73 4.23
N ALA A 129 27.42 -14.77 4.79
CA ALA A 129 27.51 -14.58 6.23
C ALA A 129 26.15 -14.22 6.86
N ALA A 130 25.39 -13.31 6.22
CA ALA A 130 24.07 -12.91 6.70
C ALA A 130 23.08 -14.09 6.72
N MET A 131 23.07 -14.93 5.67
CA MET A 131 22.22 -16.12 5.64
C MET A 131 22.65 -17.17 6.67
N ALA A 132 23.96 -17.35 6.88
CA ALA A 132 24.49 -18.29 7.87
C ALA A 132 24.14 -17.89 9.32
N ALA A 133 24.05 -16.59 9.60
CA ALA A 133 23.64 -16.07 10.91
C ALA A 133 22.15 -16.30 11.20
N GLY A 134 21.33 -16.48 10.17
CA GLY A 134 19.91 -16.79 10.28
C GLY A 134 19.03 -15.58 10.62
N PRO A 135 17.70 -15.75 10.55
CA PRO A 135 16.74 -14.67 10.73
C PRO A 135 16.70 -14.11 12.17
N GLU A 136 17.14 -14.87 13.17
CA GLU A 136 17.17 -14.45 14.57
C GLU A 136 18.30 -13.45 14.87
N ALA A 137 19.35 -13.39 14.05
CA ALA A 137 20.52 -12.56 14.31
C ALA A 137 20.17 -11.08 14.49
N LEU A 138 19.25 -10.57 13.66
CA LEU A 138 18.78 -9.19 13.79
C LEU A 138 18.07 -8.96 15.13
N ASN A 139 17.15 -9.84 15.51
CA ASN A 139 16.38 -9.69 16.75
C ASN A 139 17.27 -9.80 17.99
N GLN A 140 18.28 -10.67 17.95
CA GLN A 140 19.28 -10.79 19.02
C GLN A 140 20.12 -9.52 19.14
N ALA A 141 20.58 -8.96 18.01
CA ALA A 141 21.32 -7.70 18.01
C ALA A 141 20.45 -6.56 18.58
N ILE A 142 19.20 -6.43 18.15
CA ILE A 142 18.27 -5.40 18.65
C ILE A 142 18.06 -5.56 20.16
N ALA A 143 17.87 -6.78 20.65
CA ALA A 143 17.70 -7.04 22.08
C ALA A 143 18.95 -6.69 22.90
N ALA A 144 20.15 -6.86 22.34
CA ALA A 144 21.40 -6.60 23.03
C ALA A 144 21.85 -5.12 22.98
N HIS A 145 21.56 -4.41 21.89
CA HIS A 145 22.17 -3.10 21.60
C HIS A 145 21.17 -2.05 21.08
N GLY A 146 19.93 -2.43 20.80
CA GLY A 146 18.98 -1.64 20.02
C GLY A 146 18.08 -0.71 20.84
N ASP A 147 18.37 -0.40 22.10
CA ASP A 147 17.47 0.40 22.96
C ASP A 147 17.15 1.79 22.41
N HIS A 148 18.07 2.36 21.64
CA HIS A 148 17.93 3.67 21.00
C HIS A 148 17.09 3.63 19.71
N LEU A 149 16.87 2.45 19.11
CA LEU A 149 16.16 2.32 17.85
C LEU A 149 14.66 2.60 18.00
N SER A 150 14.07 3.22 16.98
CA SER A 150 12.62 3.49 16.91
C SER A 150 11.72 2.25 16.96
N ARG A 151 12.27 1.05 16.70
CA ARG A 151 11.59 -0.25 16.78
C ARG A 151 12.40 -1.25 17.60
N ASP A 152 11.70 -2.26 18.11
CA ASP A 152 12.24 -3.42 18.84
C ASP A 152 12.27 -4.68 17.96
N GLY A 153 12.00 -4.51 16.66
CA GLY A 153 12.04 -5.54 15.64
C GLY A 153 12.04 -4.94 14.24
N GLY A 154 12.30 -5.77 13.25
CA GLY A 154 12.36 -5.33 11.87
C GLY A 154 12.58 -6.50 10.91
N ALA A 155 12.83 -6.18 9.64
CA ALA A 155 13.19 -7.17 8.65
C ALA A 155 14.34 -6.65 7.78
N LEU A 156 15.27 -7.56 7.47
CA LEU A 156 16.31 -7.41 6.47
C LEU A 156 15.95 -8.37 5.33
N LEU A 157 15.51 -7.82 4.20
CA LEU A 157 14.90 -8.56 3.09
C LEU A 157 15.86 -8.56 1.89
N PRO A 158 16.50 -9.68 1.53
CA PRO A 158 17.33 -9.75 0.33
C PRO A 158 16.52 -9.44 -0.93
N THR A 159 17.11 -8.68 -1.86
CA THR A 159 16.48 -8.38 -3.17
C THR A 159 16.91 -9.35 -4.26
N PHE A 160 17.63 -10.42 -3.89
CA PHE A 160 18.23 -11.43 -4.79
C PHE A 160 19.33 -10.88 -5.70
N ARG A 161 19.64 -9.59 -5.61
CA ARG A 161 20.82 -8.99 -6.23
C ARG A 161 22.04 -9.19 -5.33
N PRO A 162 23.23 -9.45 -5.91
CA PRO A 162 24.45 -9.63 -5.13
C PRO A 162 24.69 -8.47 -4.16
N GLY A 163 24.77 -8.81 -2.88
CA GLY A 163 25.09 -7.88 -1.81
C GLY A 163 24.04 -6.81 -1.51
N GLU A 164 22.77 -7.00 -1.89
CA GLU A 164 21.71 -6.01 -1.65
C GLU A 164 20.58 -6.52 -0.75
N VAL A 165 20.20 -5.69 0.21
CA VAL A 165 19.16 -5.96 1.22
C VAL A 165 18.30 -4.72 1.45
N LEU A 166 16.98 -4.91 1.59
CA LEU A 166 16.05 -3.88 2.06
C LEU A 166 15.89 -3.94 3.58
N GLY A 167 16.00 -2.80 4.24
CA GLY A 167 15.73 -2.63 5.67
C GLY A 167 14.33 -2.10 5.92
N ALA A 168 13.57 -2.80 6.74
CA ALA A 168 12.24 -2.41 7.22
C ALA A 168 12.24 -2.30 8.76
N MET A 169 12.94 -1.29 9.27
CA MET A 169 13.31 -1.19 10.69
C MET A 169 12.90 0.13 11.37
N THR A 170 12.24 1.04 10.67
CA THR A 170 11.96 2.38 11.20
C THR A 170 10.49 2.55 11.59
N ARG A 171 10.26 3.37 12.62
CA ARG A 171 8.95 3.86 13.02
C ARG A 171 9.02 5.36 13.23
N VAL A 172 8.39 6.11 12.32
CA VAL A 172 8.43 7.57 12.32
C VAL A 172 7.28 8.11 13.15
N ARG A 173 7.60 8.95 14.14
CA ARG A 173 6.65 9.61 15.04
C ARG A 173 6.70 11.11 14.83
N ALA A 174 5.60 11.81 15.12
CA ALA A 174 5.60 13.25 15.32
C ALA A 174 6.47 13.64 16.55
N ALA A 175 6.77 14.92 16.69
CA ALA A 175 7.60 15.45 17.78
C ALA A 175 7.02 15.19 19.18
N ASP A 176 5.69 15.06 19.30
CA ASP A 176 4.98 14.70 20.54
C ASP A 176 4.87 13.19 20.77
N GLY A 177 5.47 12.37 19.90
CA GLY A 177 5.45 10.91 19.95
C GLY A 177 4.23 10.26 19.30
N SER A 178 3.26 11.03 18.82
CA SER A 178 2.05 10.55 18.15
C SER A 178 2.30 10.09 16.71
N PRO A 179 1.37 9.35 16.08
CA PRO A 179 1.43 9.08 14.65
C PRO A 179 1.28 10.37 13.83
N LEU A 180 1.95 10.43 12.67
CA LEU A 180 1.88 11.59 11.78
C LEU A 180 0.50 11.72 11.10
N ASP A 181 0.04 12.96 10.96
CA ASP A 181 -0.96 13.35 9.97
C ASP A 181 -0.28 13.86 8.70
N VAL A 182 -0.14 13.02 7.68
CA VAL A 182 0.54 13.47 6.45
C VAL A 182 -0.36 14.31 5.53
N THR A 183 -1.62 14.57 5.92
CA THR A 183 -2.44 15.59 5.25
C THR A 183 -2.01 17.01 5.65
N ASP A 184 -1.34 17.15 6.80
CA ASP A 184 -0.68 18.38 7.21
C ASP A 184 0.73 18.47 6.58
N LEU A 185 1.00 19.58 5.90
CA LEU A 185 2.26 19.79 5.16
C LEU A 185 3.49 19.81 6.08
N ALA A 186 3.36 20.35 7.30
CA ALA A 186 4.48 20.45 8.23
C ALA A 186 4.82 19.07 8.79
N GLN A 187 3.81 18.27 9.15
CA GLN A 187 3.99 16.90 9.61
C GLN A 187 4.49 15.96 8.50
N ALA A 188 3.97 16.08 7.27
CA ALA A 188 4.48 15.32 6.13
C ALA A 188 5.97 15.62 5.87
N THR A 189 6.35 16.91 5.88
CA THR A 189 7.74 17.34 5.69
C THR A 189 8.64 16.83 6.80
N TYR A 190 8.23 17.03 8.06
CA TYR A 190 8.97 16.55 9.22
C TYR A 190 9.13 15.03 9.19
N GLY A 191 8.07 14.29 8.88
CA GLY A 191 8.08 12.83 8.82
C GLY A 191 9.03 12.27 7.78
N GLU A 192 9.14 12.91 6.61
CA GLU A 192 10.10 12.53 5.59
C GLU A 192 11.55 12.74 6.05
N LEU A 193 11.85 13.89 6.67
CA LEU A 193 13.17 14.21 7.22
C LEU A 193 13.57 13.24 8.34
N GLU A 194 12.66 13.03 9.29
CA GLU A 194 12.88 12.14 10.42
C GLU A 194 12.98 10.67 9.98
N GLY A 195 12.19 10.27 8.98
CA GLY A 195 12.28 8.95 8.38
C GLY A 195 13.66 8.64 7.82
N ARG A 196 14.27 9.60 7.10
CA ARG A 196 15.64 9.44 6.58
C ARG A 196 16.68 9.37 7.69
N ARG A 197 16.57 10.22 8.72
CA ARG A 197 17.44 10.18 9.91
C ARG A 197 17.37 8.81 10.60
N LEU A 198 16.18 8.26 10.78
CA LEU A 198 15.97 6.93 11.38
C LEU A 198 16.49 5.80 10.50
N ALA A 199 16.44 5.94 9.18
CA ALA A 199 17.03 4.97 8.26
C ALA A 199 18.56 4.96 8.36
N GLU A 200 19.20 6.12 8.48
CA GLU A 200 20.65 6.23 8.72
C GLU A 200 21.06 5.57 10.05
N GLU A 201 20.32 5.83 11.13
CA GLU A 201 20.54 5.21 12.43
C GLU A 201 20.38 3.68 12.36
N ALA A 202 19.30 3.18 11.75
CA ALA A 202 19.07 1.76 11.58
C ALA A 202 20.16 1.08 10.71
N ALA A 203 20.59 1.72 9.63
CA ALA A 203 21.65 1.20 8.77
C ALA A 203 23.01 1.14 9.49
N ALA A 204 23.34 2.17 10.28
CA ALA A 204 24.55 2.17 11.10
C ALA A 204 24.53 1.03 12.14
N PHE A 205 23.40 0.85 12.82
CA PHE A 205 23.18 -0.25 13.75
C PHE A 205 23.38 -1.62 13.10
N VAL A 206 22.76 -1.84 11.94
CA VAL A 206 22.86 -3.11 11.20
C VAL A 206 24.30 -3.38 10.80
N ARG A 207 25.03 -2.38 10.31
CA ARG A 207 26.45 -2.49 9.96
C ARG A 207 27.31 -2.90 11.16
N GLU A 208 27.04 -2.34 12.34
CA GLU A 208 27.85 -2.56 13.54
C GLU A 208 27.57 -3.92 14.20
N HIS A 209 26.31 -4.36 14.23
CA HIS A 209 25.89 -5.46 15.10
C HIS A 209 25.36 -6.69 14.37
N VAL A 210 25.09 -6.64 13.07
CA VAL A 210 24.50 -7.76 12.33
C VAL A 210 25.57 -8.44 11.46
N PRO A 211 25.81 -9.76 11.64
CA PRO A 211 26.78 -10.49 10.83
C PRO A 211 26.50 -10.37 9.32
N GLY A 212 27.56 -10.21 8.54
CA GLY A 212 27.49 -10.02 7.08
C GLY A 212 27.31 -8.57 6.63
N PHE A 213 27.11 -7.61 7.55
CA PHE A 213 26.91 -6.20 7.19
C PHE A 213 28.12 -5.30 7.46
N ALA A 214 29.27 -5.83 7.90
CA ALA A 214 30.42 -5.02 8.31
C ALA A 214 30.92 -4.04 7.23
N ASP A 215 30.94 -4.47 5.97
CA ASP A 215 31.33 -3.65 4.81
C ASP A 215 30.13 -3.01 4.08
N ALA A 216 28.92 -3.21 4.61
CA ALA A 216 27.71 -2.70 3.99
C ALA A 216 27.55 -1.19 4.21
N PHE A 217 26.84 -0.54 3.30
CA PHE A 217 26.49 0.87 3.42
C PHE A 217 25.03 1.13 3.05
N LEU A 218 24.46 2.21 3.59
CA LEU A 218 23.17 2.75 3.18
C LEU A 218 23.29 3.29 1.75
N ALA A 219 22.63 2.61 0.80
CA ALA A 219 22.67 2.98 -0.61
C ALA A 219 21.56 3.98 -0.98
N ASP A 220 20.36 3.80 -0.41
CA ASP A 220 19.21 4.66 -0.69
C ASP A 220 18.13 4.53 0.39
N THR A 221 17.18 5.46 0.42
CA THR A 221 15.92 5.34 1.15
C THR A 221 14.75 5.14 0.19
N ALA A 222 13.56 4.80 0.70
CA ALA A 222 12.36 4.91 -0.11
C ALA A 222 12.20 6.36 -0.62
N PRO A 223 11.65 6.57 -1.83
CA PRO A 223 11.52 7.90 -2.42
C PRO A 223 10.50 8.80 -1.70
N ALA A 224 9.64 8.19 -0.87
CA ALA A 224 8.68 8.86 -0.03
C ALA A 224 8.43 8.00 1.23
N LEU A 225 7.98 8.66 2.29
CA LEU A 225 7.58 8.04 3.54
C LEU A 225 6.49 6.98 3.32
N GLY A 226 6.70 5.79 3.88
CA GLY A 226 5.73 4.70 3.86
C GLY A 226 4.59 4.94 4.85
N VAL A 227 3.56 5.64 4.38
CA VAL A 227 2.35 5.95 5.16
C VAL A 227 1.37 4.78 5.13
N ARG A 228 0.81 4.43 6.30
CA ARG A 228 -0.08 3.27 6.44
C ARG A 228 -1.55 3.64 6.51
N GLU A 229 -1.85 4.83 6.99
CA GLU A 229 -3.22 5.27 7.19
C GLU A 229 -3.32 6.78 6.99
N THR A 230 -4.31 7.19 6.21
CA THR A 230 -4.72 8.57 5.99
C THR A 230 -6.25 8.58 5.80
N ARG A 231 -6.79 9.55 5.05
CA ARG A 231 -8.22 9.65 4.78
C ARG A 231 -8.68 8.49 3.92
N ARG A 232 -9.90 8.03 4.19
CA ARG A 232 -10.63 6.96 3.49
C ARG A 232 -12.01 7.48 3.14
N ALA A 233 -12.55 7.03 2.01
CA ALA A 233 -13.94 7.33 1.69
C ALA A 233 -14.89 6.70 2.71
N VAL A 234 -16.06 7.30 2.90
CA VAL A 234 -17.21 6.63 3.49
C VAL A 234 -18.15 6.26 2.34
N GLY A 235 -18.13 4.99 1.98
CA GLY A 235 -18.89 4.45 0.87
C GLY A 235 -20.23 3.84 1.28
N ARG A 236 -20.87 3.20 0.31
CA ARG A 236 -22.14 2.47 0.47
C ARG A 236 -22.03 1.31 1.47
N TYR A 237 -20.82 0.85 1.75
CA TYR A 237 -20.50 -0.06 2.84
C TYR A 237 -19.14 0.30 3.43
N VAL A 238 -19.00 0.22 4.75
CA VAL A 238 -17.72 0.36 5.45
C VAL A 238 -17.28 -1.04 5.84
N LEU A 239 -16.25 -1.57 5.16
CA LEU A 239 -15.68 -2.86 5.53
C LEU A 239 -15.11 -2.79 6.94
N SER A 240 -15.51 -3.72 7.81
CA SER A 240 -15.15 -3.69 9.22
C SER A 240 -13.99 -4.63 9.57
N GLY A 241 -13.31 -4.34 10.67
CA GLY A 241 -12.33 -5.28 11.24
C GLY A 241 -12.92 -6.65 11.56
N GLU A 242 -14.19 -6.68 11.95
CA GLU A 242 -14.95 -7.91 12.21
C GLU A 242 -15.21 -8.68 10.91
N ASP A 243 -15.47 -8.01 9.79
CA ASP A 243 -15.59 -8.65 8.47
C ASP A 243 -14.27 -9.36 8.09
N VAL A 244 -13.14 -8.72 8.36
CA VAL A 244 -11.81 -9.29 8.11
C VAL A 244 -11.55 -10.50 9.01
N ALA A 245 -11.75 -10.35 10.32
CA ALA A 245 -11.51 -11.42 11.30
C ALA A 245 -12.47 -12.60 11.12
N GLY A 246 -13.72 -12.32 10.76
CA GLY A 246 -14.79 -13.29 10.53
C GLY A 246 -14.77 -13.92 9.14
N LEU A 247 -13.81 -13.57 8.28
CA LEU A 247 -13.70 -14.05 6.89
C LEU A 247 -15.03 -13.82 6.12
N ALA A 248 -15.56 -12.60 6.18
CA ALA A 248 -16.86 -12.27 5.61
C ALA A 248 -16.97 -12.62 4.12
N ARG A 249 -18.20 -12.91 3.70
CA ARG A 249 -18.57 -13.23 2.32
C ARG A 249 -19.68 -12.30 1.86
N PHE A 250 -19.64 -11.89 0.59
CA PHE A 250 -20.54 -10.91 0.02
C PHE A 250 -20.99 -11.34 -1.38
N ASP A 251 -22.28 -11.16 -1.67
CA ASP A 251 -22.84 -11.45 -2.99
C ASP A 251 -22.25 -10.53 -4.06
N ASP A 252 -21.85 -9.31 -3.67
CA ASP A 252 -21.21 -8.32 -4.52
C ASP A 252 -19.68 -8.25 -4.35
N ALA A 253 -19.02 -9.36 -3.98
CA ALA A 253 -17.57 -9.42 -3.84
C ALA A 253 -16.84 -9.09 -5.17
N VAL A 254 -15.81 -8.24 -5.10
CA VAL A 254 -14.97 -7.86 -6.25
C VAL A 254 -13.47 -8.05 -6.00
N ALA A 255 -13.09 -8.39 -4.77
CA ALA A 255 -11.73 -8.73 -4.40
C ALA A 255 -11.71 -9.63 -3.17
N ALA A 256 -10.57 -10.28 -2.93
CA ALA A 256 -10.32 -11.08 -1.74
C ALA A 256 -8.98 -10.72 -1.10
N GLY A 257 -8.93 -10.66 0.23
CA GLY A 257 -7.73 -10.38 1.01
C GLY A 257 -7.38 -11.52 1.97
N ALA A 258 -6.09 -11.77 2.17
CA ALA A 258 -5.58 -12.82 3.06
C ALA A 258 -4.40 -12.31 3.92
N TRP A 259 -4.28 -10.99 4.07
CA TRP A 259 -3.27 -10.38 4.95
C TRP A 259 -3.81 -10.36 6.39
N PRO A 260 -3.00 -10.66 7.42
CA PRO A 260 -3.42 -10.44 8.81
C PRO A 260 -3.71 -8.95 9.06
N GLN A 261 -4.45 -8.63 10.12
CA GLN A 261 -4.56 -7.24 10.54
C GLN A 261 -3.24 -6.84 11.21
N GLU A 262 -2.46 -5.98 10.54
CA GLU A 262 -1.16 -5.52 10.99
C GLU A 262 -1.26 -4.08 11.51
N TYR A 263 -0.96 -3.92 12.80
CA TYR A 263 -1.08 -2.65 13.52
C TYR A 263 0.28 -2.11 13.94
N HIS A 264 0.63 -0.95 13.38
CA HIS A 264 1.77 -0.16 13.83
C HIS A 264 1.29 0.80 14.91
N VAL A 265 1.37 0.34 16.16
CA VAL A 265 0.86 1.03 17.36
C VAL A 265 1.94 1.87 18.07
N SER A 266 1.52 2.59 19.11
CA SER A 266 2.39 3.30 20.05
C SER A 266 3.40 2.35 20.70
N GLY A 267 4.55 2.87 21.14
CA GLY A 267 5.67 2.02 21.55
C GLY A 267 6.38 1.40 20.34
N ARG A 268 7.26 0.42 20.55
CA ARG A 268 8.26 -0.02 19.54
C ARG A 268 7.83 -1.24 18.70
N SER A 269 6.83 -2.00 19.17
CA SER A 269 6.38 -3.28 18.59
C SER A 269 5.28 -3.16 17.54
N THR A 270 5.12 -4.16 16.67
CA THR A 270 3.98 -4.26 15.75
C THR A 270 3.07 -5.39 16.19
N GLU A 271 1.77 -5.13 16.28
CA GLU A 271 0.77 -6.12 16.67
C GLU A 271 0.14 -6.76 15.42
N TYR A 272 -0.16 -8.05 15.52
CA TYR A 272 -0.76 -8.82 14.43
C TYR A 272 -1.96 -9.60 14.95
N ARG A 273 -3.08 -9.53 14.22
CA ARG A 273 -4.21 -10.45 14.38
C ARG A 273 -4.25 -11.34 13.15
N SER A 274 -3.84 -12.60 13.33
CA SER A 274 -3.77 -13.58 12.25
C SER A 274 -5.16 -14.00 11.80
N LEU A 275 -5.28 -14.30 10.51
CA LEU A 275 -6.42 -15.04 9.98
C LEU A 275 -6.22 -16.55 10.23
N PRO A 276 -7.29 -17.36 10.24
CA PRO A 276 -7.16 -18.82 10.18
C PRO A 276 -6.31 -19.25 8.98
N ASP A 277 -5.58 -20.36 9.10
CA ASP A 277 -4.74 -20.90 8.03
C ASP A 277 -5.55 -21.12 6.73
N GLY A 278 -5.05 -20.57 5.62
CA GLY A 278 -5.76 -20.62 4.33
C GLY A 278 -7.00 -19.70 4.24
N GLY A 279 -7.28 -18.93 5.30
CA GLY A 279 -8.39 -18.00 5.36
C GLY A 279 -8.20 -16.77 4.48
N TYR A 280 -9.30 -16.30 3.90
CA TYR A 280 -9.40 -15.02 3.21
C TYR A 280 -10.77 -14.41 3.49
N TYR A 281 -10.89 -13.09 3.40
CA TYR A 281 -12.14 -12.33 3.43
C TYR A 281 -12.43 -11.75 2.04
N GLN A 282 -13.69 -11.49 1.74
CA GLN A 282 -14.10 -10.79 0.53
C GLN A 282 -14.23 -9.28 0.78
N ILE A 283 -14.03 -8.48 -0.27
CA ILE A 283 -14.28 -7.04 -0.25
C ILE A 283 -15.42 -6.76 -1.24
N PRO A 284 -16.56 -6.21 -0.76
CA PRO A 284 -17.72 -5.99 -1.60
C PRO A 284 -17.60 -4.72 -2.43
N PHE A 285 -18.22 -4.69 -3.61
CA PHE A 285 -18.12 -3.59 -4.57
C PHE A 285 -18.58 -2.25 -3.99
N ARG A 286 -19.62 -2.28 -3.16
CA ARG A 286 -20.12 -1.12 -2.40
C ARG A 286 -19.08 -0.46 -1.47
N SER A 287 -17.95 -1.12 -1.15
CA SER A 287 -16.82 -0.50 -0.42
C SER A 287 -15.91 0.35 -1.32
N LEU A 288 -16.06 0.21 -2.64
CA LEU A 288 -15.33 0.99 -3.65
C LEU A 288 -16.17 2.18 -4.15
N GLN A 289 -17.39 2.37 -3.65
CA GLN A 289 -18.33 3.41 -4.10
C GLN A 289 -18.61 4.41 -2.96
N PRO A 290 -18.05 5.63 -3.00
CA PRO A 290 -18.53 6.74 -2.18
C PRO A 290 -20.05 6.90 -2.32
N ASP A 291 -20.75 7.17 -1.22
CA ASP A 291 -22.21 7.08 -1.24
C ASP A 291 -22.91 8.24 -1.94
N GLN A 292 -22.21 9.33 -2.22
CA GLN A 292 -22.75 10.52 -2.88
C GLN A 292 -22.56 10.58 -4.39
N PHE A 293 -21.76 9.68 -4.97
CA PHE A 293 -21.35 9.78 -6.36
C PHE A 293 -21.56 8.47 -7.11
N ASP A 294 -22.23 8.54 -8.26
CA ASP A 294 -22.46 7.37 -9.10
C ASP A 294 -21.30 7.08 -10.06
N ASN A 295 -20.43 8.06 -10.29
CA ASN A 295 -19.32 7.95 -11.24
C ASN A 295 -17.93 8.10 -10.62
N LEU A 296 -17.84 8.00 -9.29
CA LEU A 296 -16.59 7.99 -8.57
C LEU A 296 -16.41 6.64 -7.88
N PHE A 297 -15.24 6.04 -8.08
CA PHE A 297 -14.80 4.83 -7.37
C PHE A 297 -13.54 5.11 -6.57
N VAL A 298 -13.24 4.27 -5.59
CA VAL A 298 -12.02 4.34 -4.76
C VAL A 298 -11.29 3.00 -4.77
N ALA A 299 -9.96 3.03 -4.72
CA ALA A 299 -9.12 1.84 -4.69
C ALA A 299 -7.87 2.01 -3.79
N GLY A 300 -7.31 0.90 -3.32
CA GLY A 300 -6.12 0.90 -2.47
C GLY A 300 -6.41 1.32 -1.03
N ARG A 301 -5.54 2.15 -0.44
CA ARG A 301 -5.63 2.55 0.98
C ARG A 301 -6.86 3.42 1.29
N CYS A 302 -7.45 4.10 0.30
CA CYS A 302 -8.55 5.03 0.51
C CYS A 302 -9.96 4.43 0.31
N ILE A 303 -10.08 3.10 0.20
CA ILE A 303 -11.40 2.43 0.14
C ILE A 303 -12.23 2.68 1.41
N SER A 304 -13.53 2.43 1.31
CA SER A 304 -14.44 2.49 2.46
C SER A 304 -14.24 1.31 3.41
N ALA A 305 -13.42 1.56 4.43
CA ALA A 305 -13.05 0.61 5.46
C ALA A 305 -12.84 1.32 6.80
N ASP A 306 -13.13 0.65 7.90
CA ASP A 306 -12.75 1.14 9.24
C ASP A 306 -11.23 0.99 9.46
N HIS A 307 -10.75 1.47 10.61
CA HIS A 307 -9.34 1.39 10.99
C HIS A 307 -8.79 -0.05 10.99
N ASP A 308 -9.60 -1.00 11.46
CA ASP A 308 -9.20 -2.38 11.69
C ASP A 308 -9.18 -3.20 10.39
N ALA A 309 -10.14 -2.98 9.49
CA ALA A 309 -10.13 -3.56 8.15
C ALA A 309 -8.96 -3.02 7.33
N LEU A 310 -8.69 -1.70 7.43
CA LEU A 310 -7.59 -1.07 6.70
C LEU A 310 -6.23 -1.68 7.06
N ALA A 311 -6.05 -2.09 8.31
CA ALA A 311 -4.84 -2.78 8.78
C ALA A 311 -4.51 -4.05 7.97
N SER A 312 -5.50 -4.62 7.28
CA SER A 312 -5.34 -5.75 6.37
C SER A 312 -5.38 -5.34 4.89
N THR A 313 -6.36 -4.53 4.48
CA THR A 313 -6.62 -4.23 3.05
C THR A 313 -5.60 -3.28 2.42
N ARG A 314 -4.87 -2.49 3.20
CA ARG A 314 -3.94 -1.47 2.66
C ARG A 314 -2.70 -2.01 1.96
N VAL A 315 -2.40 -3.31 2.08
CA VAL A 315 -1.17 -3.87 1.52
C VAL A 315 -1.24 -4.00 -0.01
N MET A 316 -0.09 -4.19 -0.64
CA MET A 316 0.05 -4.08 -2.10
C MET A 316 -0.83 -5.05 -2.88
N ALA A 317 -0.93 -6.31 -2.43
CA ALA A 317 -1.70 -7.33 -3.13
C ALA A 317 -3.22 -7.05 -3.17
N PRO A 318 -3.91 -6.78 -2.04
CA PRO A 318 -5.28 -6.28 -2.06
C PRO A 318 -5.43 -4.95 -2.83
N SER A 319 -4.48 -4.01 -2.68
CA SER A 319 -4.55 -2.73 -3.40
C SER A 319 -4.55 -2.90 -4.93
N MET A 320 -3.75 -3.82 -5.46
CA MET A 320 -3.72 -4.12 -6.90
C MET A 320 -5.06 -4.68 -7.40
N VAL A 321 -5.65 -5.64 -6.70
CA VAL A 321 -6.95 -6.22 -7.12
C VAL A 321 -8.12 -5.25 -6.92
N LEU A 322 -8.04 -4.35 -5.93
CA LEU A 322 -9.00 -3.24 -5.78
C LEU A 322 -8.89 -2.26 -6.94
N GLY A 323 -7.66 -1.97 -7.40
CA GLY A 323 -7.43 -1.16 -8.60
C GLY A 323 -8.03 -1.81 -9.85
N GLN A 324 -7.86 -3.12 -10.02
CA GLN A 324 -8.47 -3.89 -11.11
C GLN A 324 -10.00 -3.81 -11.07
N ALA A 325 -10.60 -4.00 -9.89
CA ALA A 325 -12.05 -3.89 -9.68
C ALA A 325 -12.59 -2.49 -9.98
N ALA A 326 -11.97 -1.45 -9.41
CA ALA A 326 -12.41 -0.07 -9.62
C ALA A 326 -12.25 0.38 -11.09
N GLY A 327 -11.13 0.06 -11.72
CA GLY A 327 -10.87 0.37 -13.13
C GLY A 327 -11.85 -0.33 -14.06
N THR A 328 -12.12 -1.62 -13.83
CA THR A 328 -13.12 -2.39 -14.61
C THR A 328 -14.52 -1.80 -14.43
N GLY A 329 -14.91 -1.48 -13.20
CA GLY A 329 -16.21 -0.85 -12.91
C GLY A 329 -16.36 0.51 -13.60
N ALA A 330 -15.32 1.36 -13.54
CA ALA A 330 -15.30 2.65 -14.22
C ALA A 330 -15.42 2.51 -15.73
N ALA A 331 -14.70 1.56 -16.34
CA ALA A 331 -14.77 1.30 -17.78
C ALA A 331 -16.16 0.82 -18.21
N LEU A 332 -16.76 -0.13 -17.48
CA LEU A 332 -18.10 -0.65 -17.76
C LEU A 332 -19.16 0.45 -17.65
N LEU A 333 -19.08 1.30 -16.63
CA LEU A 333 -19.99 2.45 -16.45
C LEU A 333 -19.99 3.41 -17.64
N THR A 334 -18.91 3.49 -18.42
CA THR A 334 -18.84 4.36 -19.60
C THR A 334 -19.53 3.81 -20.84
N ARG A 335 -19.80 2.50 -20.86
CA ARG A 335 -20.34 1.74 -22.00
C ARG A 335 -21.84 1.51 -21.85
N ASP A 336 -22.24 0.96 -20.70
CA ASP A 336 -23.61 0.54 -20.38
C ASP A 336 -23.94 0.85 -18.91
N GLU A 337 -25.16 0.51 -18.47
CA GLU A 337 -25.51 0.52 -17.05
C GLU A 337 -24.65 -0.50 -16.30
N LEU A 338 -23.95 -0.04 -15.26
CA LEU A 338 -23.06 -0.88 -14.47
C LEU A 338 -23.87 -1.79 -13.53
N THR A 339 -23.84 -3.10 -13.78
CA THR A 339 -24.33 -4.11 -12.84
C THR A 339 -23.18 -4.83 -12.15
N VAL A 340 -23.41 -5.30 -10.92
CA VAL A 340 -22.45 -6.11 -10.17
C VAL A 340 -22.15 -7.42 -10.91
N ASP A 341 -23.15 -8.02 -11.55
CA ASP A 341 -22.99 -9.28 -12.29
C ASP A 341 -22.06 -9.12 -13.50
N ASP A 342 -22.19 -8.03 -14.25
CA ASP A 342 -21.31 -7.74 -15.39
C ASP A 342 -19.88 -7.45 -14.93
N LEU A 343 -19.73 -6.71 -13.82
CA LEU A 343 -18.42 -6.46 -13.20
C LEU A 343 -17.76 -7.77 -12.76
N GLN A 344 -18.45 -8.59 -11.99
CA GLN A 344 -17.91 -9.87 -11.52
C GLN A 344 -17.59 -10.82 -12.67
N ARG A 345 -18.41 -10.85 -13.72
CA ARG A 345 -18.14 -11.64 -14.93
C ARG A 345 -16.84 -11.17 -15.59
N SER A 346 -16.71 -9.87 -15.84
CA SER A 346 -15.51 -9.30 -16.44
C SER A 346 -14.25 -9.55 -15.60
N LEU A 347 -14.34 -9.40 -14.27
CA LEU A 347 -13.21 -9.68 -13.38
C LEU A 347 -12.78 -11.15 -13.42
N LYS A 348 -13.74 -12.09 -13.42
CA LYS A 348 -13.45 -13.53 -13.53
C LYS A 348 -12.83 -13.88 -14.89
N GLU A 349 -13.30 -13.27 -15.97
CA GLU A 349 -12.71 -13.42 -17.31
C GLU A 349 -11.26 -12.91 -17.37
N GLN A 350 -10.95 -11.86 -16.61
CA GLN A 350 -9.60 -11.33 -16.39
C GLN A 350 -8.79 -12.10 -15.32
N GLY A 351 -9.26 -13.27 -14.88
CA GLY A 351 -8.53 -14.13 -13.94
C GLY A 351 -8.52 -13.66 -12.48
N ALA A 352 -9.31 -12.64 -12.12
CA ALA A 352 -9.41 -12.18 -10.75
C ALA A 352 -10.06 -13.25 -9.85
N PHE A 353 -9.54 -13.41 -8.63
CA PHE A 353 -10.14 -14.26 -7.61
C PHE A 353 -11.03 -13.42 -6.70
N LEU A 354 -12.35 -13.65 -6.78
CA LEU A 354 -13.35 -12.91 -6.00
C LEU A 354 -13.72 -13.63 -4.70
N GLY A 355 -13.17 -14.82 -4.46
CA GLY A 355 -13.53 -15.73 -3.38
C GLY A 355 -14.17 -17.02 -3.87
#